data_AF-A0A6A7BYT6-F1
#
_entry.id   AF-A0A6A7BYT6-F1
#
_cell.length_a   1.000
_cell.length_b   1.000
_cell.length_c   1.000
_cell.angle_alpha   90.00
_cell.angle_beta   90.00
_cell.angle_gamma   90.00
#
_symmetry.space_group_name_H-M   'P 1'
#
loop_
_entity.id
_entity.type
_entity.pdbx_description
1 polymer ?
#
loop_
_entity_poly.entity_id
_entity_poly.type
_entity_poly.pdbx_seq_one_letter_code
_entity_poly.pdbx_strand_id
1 'polypeptide(L)'
;MTTGRIIKWYKQTYFTLLVSEQRVTLDRGNFARFHHDQIGKVERIFTHRDSGGDARIFLRVIETVSHPCGQLEPITGRPLRQLVTMEARIIGLPAAHSKRLYIIPIAMDDASGAMKEQADSSDLLHVDWNNKFI
;
A
#
# COMPACT_ATOMS: atom_id res chain seq x y z
N MET A 1 -4.87 -27.20 -21.70
CA MET A 1 -3.81 -26.52 -20.92
C MET A 1 -4.50 -25.74 -19.82
N THR A 2 -4.28 -26.09 -18.56
CA THR A 2 -4.85 -25.39 -17.41
C THR A 2 -4.21 -24.01 -17.31
N THR A 3 -4.88 -22.98 -17.82
CA THR A 3 -4.59 -21.57 -17.55
C THR A 3 -4.92 -21.29 -16.07
N GLY A 4 -4.12 -21.86 -15.17
CA GLY A 4 -4.24 -21.62 -13.74
C GLY A 4 -4.04 -20.13 -13.47
N ARG A 5 -4.90 -19.55 -12.63
CA ARG A 5 -4.72 -18.19 -12.12
C ARG A 5 -3.38 -18.13 -11.40
N ILE A 6 -2.38 -17.48 -12.00
CA ILE A 6 -1.03 -17.38 -11.43
C ILE A 6 -1.03 -16.21 -10.45
N ILE A 7 -0.84 -16.52 -9.17
CA ILE A 7 -0.52 -15.55 -8.13
C ILE A 7 1.00 -15.47 -8.00
N LYS A 8 1.58 -14.28 -8.16
CA LYS A 8 3.00 -14.04 -7.86
C LYS A 8 3.11 -13.13 -6.65
N TRP A 9 4.03 -13.42 -5.75
CA TRP A 9 4.23 -12.66 -4.51
C TRP A 9 5.49 -11.78 -4.60
N TYR A 10 5.43 -10.61 -3.98
CA TYR A 10 6.50 -9.62 -4.02
C TYR A 10 6.83 -9.10 -2.63
N LYS A 11 8.08 -8.64 -2.46
CA LYS A 11 8.54 -7.96 -1.23
C LYS A 11 8.30 -6.46 -1.26
N GLN A 12 8.31 -5.88 -2.46
CA GLN A 12 8.21 -4.45 -2.71
C GLN A 12 7.46 -4.20 -4.02
N THR A 13 6.84 -3.04 -4.14
CA THR A 13 6.38 -2.47 -5.41
C THR A 13 6.77 -1.00 -5.45
N TYR A 14 6.76 -0.40 -6.64
CA TYR A 14 7.07 1.01 -6.79
C TYR A 14 6.17 1.63 -7.82
N PHE A 15 5.98 2.94 -7.68
CA PHE A 15 5.27 3.73 -8.65
C PHE A 15 5.86 5.12 -8.79
N THR A 16 5.54 5.80 -9.88
CA THR A 16 5.96 7.18 -10.10
C THR A 16 4.82 8.12 -9.76
N LEU A 17 5.09 9.11 -8.92
CA LEU A 17 4.20 10.25 -8.70
C LEU A 17 4.24 11.14 -9.94
N LEU A 18 3.11 11.34 -10.62
CA LEU A 18 3.08 12.14 -11.85
C LEU A 18 3.48 13.60 -11.63
N VAL A 19 3.16 14.17 -10.46
CA VAL A 19 3.39 15.60 -10.19
C VAL A 19 4.86 15.90 -9.90
N SER A 20 5.53 15.02 -9.14
CA SER A 20 6.92 15.23 -8.72
C SER A 20 7.93 14.40 -9.52
N GLU A 21 7.45 13.53 -10.42
CA GLU A 21 8.22 12.48 -11.10
C GLU A 21 9.01 11.58 -10.15
N GLN A 22 8.72 11.63 -8.85
CA GLN A 22 9.44 10.88 -7.85
C GLN A 22 8.94 9.44 -7.82
N ARG A 23 9.88 8.50 -7.81
CA ARG A 23 9.57 7.11 -7.52
C ARG A 23 9.28 6.96 -6.02
N VAL A 24 8.11 6.43 -5.72
CA VAL A 24 7.76 5.99 -4.37
C VAL A 24 7.80 4.47 -4.31
N THR A 25 8.48 3.96 -3.29
CA THR A 25 8.57 2.53 -2.99
C THR A 25 7.57 2.20 -1.90
N LEU A 26 6.85 1.09 -2.07
CA LEU A 26 5.97 0.52 -1.07
C LEU A 26 6.44 -0.89 -0.73
N ASP A 27 6.94 -1.02 0.50
CA ASP A 27 7.42 -2.27 1.08
C ASP A 27 6.39 -2.94 1.98
N ARG A 28 6.57 -4.23 2.19
CA ARG A 28 5.88 -4.94 3.28
C ARG A 28 6.27 -4.30 4.62
N GLY A 29 5.27 -4.04 5.45
CA GLY A 29 5.41 -3.38 6.74
C GLY A 29 5.18 -1.87 6.68
N ASN A 30 5.19 -1.24 5.50
CA ASN A 30 4.78 0.15 5.36
C ASN A 30 3.29 0.33 5.63
N PHE A 31 2.91 1.57 5.91
CA PHE A 31 1.52 1.98 6.05
C PHE A 31 1.06 2.67 4.77
N ALA A 32 -0.18 2.38 4.39
CA ALA A 32 -0.84 2.98 3.26
C ALA A 32 -2.20 3.51 3.69
N ARG A 33 -2.57 4.69 3.19
CA ARG A 33 -3.96 5.13 3.21
C ARG A 33 -4.71 4.49 2.05
N PHE A 34 -5.91 4.02 2.30
CA PHE A 34 -6.82 3.48 1.30
C PHE A 34 -8.26 3.81 1.70
N HIS A 35 -9.18 3.82 0.72
CA HIS A 35 -10.61 4.12 0.95
C HIS A 35 -10.86 5.34 1.87
N HIS A 36 -10.59 6.54 1.35
CA HIS A 36 -10.66 7.83 2.06
C HIS A 36 -9.63 7.94 3.19
N ASP A 37 -9.95 7.49 4.41
CA ASP A 37 -9.14 7.72 5.61
C ASP A 37 -8.71 6.44 6.33
N GLN A 38 -8.96 5.28 5.74
CA GLN A 38 -8.49 4.03 6.34
C GLN A 38 -6.99 3.90 6.20
N ILE A 39 -6.32 3.60 7.31
CA ILE A 39 -4.88 3.36 7.33
C ILE A 39 -4.67 1.88 7.59
N GLY A 40 -3.76 1.26 6.85
CA GLY A 40 -3.42 -0.13 7.10
C GLY A 40 -1.97 -0.43 6.80
N LYS A 41 -1.49 -1.44 7.51
CA LYS A 41 -0.16 -2.00 7.33
C LYS A 41 -0.18 -2.98 6.17
N VAL A 42 0.68 -2.76 5.18
CA VAL A 42 0.87 -3.67 4.05
C VAL A 42 1.55 -4.94 4.56
N GLU A 43 0.88 -6.09 4.58
CA GLU A 43 1.53 -7.35 4.98
C GLU A 43 1.95 -8.22 3.80
N ARG A 44 1.26 -8.15 2.66
CA ARG A 44 1.66 -8.84 1.42
C ARG A 44 1.39 -7.98 0.19
N ILE A 45 2.20 -8.23 -0.84
CA ILE A 45 2.07 -7.65 -2.17
C ILE A 45 2.02 -8.82 -3.14
N PHE A 46 1.05 -8.86 -4.05
CA PHE A 46 0.93 -9.93 -5.04
C PHE A 46 0.33 -9.44 -6.35
N THR A 47 0.58 -10.18 -7.43
CA THR A 47 -0.15 -10.01 -8.68
C THR A 47 -1.13 -11.15 -8.87
N HIS A 48 -2.26 -10.86 -9.48
CA HIS A 48 -3.21 -11.85 -9.95
C HIS A 48 -3.58 -11.53 -11.39
N ARG A 49 -3.52 -12.55 -12.25
CA ARG A 49 -3.91 -12.46 -13.66
C ARG A 49 -5.39 -12.81 -13.81
N ASP A 50 -6.18 -11.90 -14.38
CA ASP A 50 -7.57 -12.18 -14.72
C ASP A 50 -7.68 -13.11 -15.94
N SER A 51 -8.89 -13.59 -16.23
CA SER A 51 -9.14 -14.43 -17.40
C SER A 51 -8.91 -13.71 -18.74
N GLY A 52 -8.84 -12.38 -18.74
CA GLY A 52 -8.51 -11.55 -19.89
C GLY A 52 -7.00 -11.47 -20.18
N GLY A 53 -6.17 -11.97 -19.26
CA GLY A 53 -4.71 -12.03 -19.42
C GLY A 53 -3.95 -10.90 -18.70
N ASP A 54 -4.65 -9.90 -18.19
CA ASP A 54 -4.05 -8.75 -17.53
C ASP A 54 -3.66 -9.09 -16.10
N ALA A 55 -2.40 -8.83 -15.75
CA ALA A 55 -1.88 -9.00 -14.39
C ALA A 55 -2.05 -7.69 -13.60
N ARG A 56 -2.76 -7.74 -12.48
CA ARG A 56 -2.98 -6.60 -11.59
C ARG A 56 -2.26 -6.79 -10.27
N ILE A 57 -1.76 -5.71 -9.66
CA ILE A 57 -1.11 -5.74 -8.35
C ILE A 57 -2.18 -5.53 -7.27
N PHE A 58 -2.06 -6.29 -6.19
CA PHE A 58 -2.89 -6.24 -5.01
C PHE A 58 -2.03 -6.15 -3.76
N LEU A 59 -2.54 -5.43 -2.77
CA LEU A 59 -1.98 -5.39 -1.42
C LEU A 59 -2.93 -6.10 -0.47
N ARG A 60 -2.38 -6.96 0.38
CA ARG A 60 -3.09 -7.45 1.56
C ARG A 60 -2.71 -6.57 2.74
N VAL A 61 -3.67 -5.79 3.24
CA VAL A 61 -3.48 -4.82 4.31
C VAL A 61 -4.22 -5.24 5.57
N ILE A 62 -3.65 -4.96 6.73
CA ILE A 62 -4.33 -5.07 8.02
C ILE A 62 -4.65 -3.65 8.49
N GLU A 63 -5.92 -3.37 8.73
CA GLU A 63 -6.40 -2.05 9.12
C GLU A 63 -5.91 -1.70 10.54
N THR A 64 -5.43 -0.47 10.70
CA THR A 64 -4.90 0.05 11.95
C THR A 64 -5.58 1.37 12.30
N VAL A 65 -5.65 1.69 13.59
CA VAL A 65 -6.15 2.99 14.05
C VAL A 65 -5.34 4.13 13.43
N SER A 66 -5.99 5.27 13.21
CA SER A 66 -5.41 6.47 12.61
C SER A 66 -4.39 7.19 13.50
N HIS A 67 -4.41 6.92 14.81
CA HIS A 67 -3.51 7.53 15.79
C HIS A 67 -2.68 6.48 16.54
N PRO A 68 -1.42 6.78 16.93
CA PRO A 68 -0.62 5.88 17.77
C PRO A 68 -1.31 5.60 19.11
N CYS A 69 -1.08 4.42 19.69
CA CYS A 69 -1.62 4.08 21.02
C CYS A 69 -0.83 4.68 22.18
N GLY A 70 0.08 5.63 21.92
CA GLY A 70 0.97 6.22 22.93
C GLY A 70 2.06 5.28 23.45
N GLN A 71 2.18 4.07 22.89
CA GLN A 71 3.21 3.10 23.23
C GLN A 71 4.27 3.02 22.12
N LEU A 72 5.51 2.75 22.50
CA LEU A 72 6.60 2.47 21.59
C LEU A 72 6.92 0.98 21.59
N GLU A 73 7.30 0.44 20.44
CA GLU A 73 7.76 -0.93 20.29
C GLU A 73 9.15 -1.07 20.91
N PRO A 74 9.38 -1.98 21.86
CA PRO A 74 10.63 -2.02 22.65
C PRO A 74 11.92 -2.21 21.84
N ILE A 75 11.87 -2.88 20.70
CA ILE A 75 13.07 -3.22 19.90
C ILE A 75 13.45 -2.08 18.97
N THR A 76 12.47 -1.52 18.26
CA THR A 76 12.67 -0.49 17.23
C THR A 76 12.47 0.92 17.74
N GLY A 77 11.91 1.09 18.95
CA GLY A 77 11.54 2.38 19.51
C GLY A 77 10.39 3.06 18.76
N ARG A 78 9.72 2.34 17.83
CA ARG A 78 8.74 2.94 16.93
C ARG A 78 7.34 2.99 17.54
N PRO A 79 6.56 4.04 17.26
CA PRO A 79 5.18 4.14 17.71
C PRO A 79 4.32 2.95 17.28
N LEU A 80 3.69 2.31 18.26
CA LEU A 80 2.76 1.21 18.04
C LEU A 80 1.39 1.74 17.61
N ARG A 81 0.73 0.95 16.75
CA ARG A 81 -0.65 1.18 16.35
C ARG A 81 -1.46 -0.07 16.63
N GLN A 82 -2.64 0.16 17.19
CA GLN A 82 -3.60 -0.89 17.42
C GLN A 82 -4.23 -1.33 16.09
N LEU A 83 -4.37 -2.63 15.91
CA LEU A 83 -5.14 -3.17 14.80
C LEU A 83 -6.62 -2.89 15.06
N VAL A 84 -7.33 -2.36 14.07
CA VAL A 84 -8.80 -2.20 14.15
C VAL A 84 -9.46 -3.58 14.07
N THR A 85 -8.93 -4.43 13.19
CA THR A 85 -9.35 -5.81 13.01
C THR A 85 -8.15 -6.65 12.62
N MET A 86 -8.18 -7.94 12.96
CA MET A 86 -7.20 -8.91 12.45
C MET A 86 -7.54 -9.38 11.03
N GLU A 87 -8.74 -9.05 10.55
CA GLU A 87 -9.14 -9.35 9.18
C GLU A 87 -8.36 -8.50 8.19
N ALA A 88 -7.67 -9.18 7.29
CA ALA A 88 -6.95 -8.51 6.24
C ALA A 88 -7.87 -8.17 5.07
N ARG A 89 -7.71 -6.96 4.54
CA ARG A 89 -8.38 -6.53 3.32
C ARG A 89 -7.45 -6.69 2.13
N ILE A 90 -8.02 -7.05 0.99
CA ILE A 90 -7.31 -7.05 -0.29
C ILE A 90 -7.72 -5.77 -1.01
N ILE A 91 -6.74 -4.90 -1.26
CA ILE A 91 -6.92 -3.68 -2.03
C ILE A 91 -6.20 -3.83 -3.38
N GLY A 92 -6.92 -3.59 -4.47
CA GLY A 92 -6.32 -3.52 -5.80
C GLY A 92 -5.61 -2.18 -5.99
N LEU A 93 -4.41 -2.20 -6.56
CA LEU A 93 -3.76 -0.99 -7.07
C LEU A 93 -4.31 -0.73 -8.47
N PRO A 94 -4.56 0.55 -8.85
CA PRO A 94 -5.41 0.85 -9.99
C PRO A 94 -4.91 0.15 -11.26
N ALA A 95 -5.82 -0.61 -11.86
CA ALA A 95 -5.66 -1.15 -13.19
C ALA A 95 -5.85 -0.01 -14.19
N ALA A 96 -5.04 -0.01 -15.24
CA ALA A 96 -5.00 1.01 -16.29
C ALA A 96 -6.37 1.38 -16.91
N HIS A 97 -7.46 0.64 -16.68
CA HIS A 97 -8.75 0.93 -17.32
C HIS A 97 -10.05 0.64 -16.53
N SER A 98 -10.05 0.47 -15.20
CA SER A 98 -11.36 0.35 -14.50
C SER A 98 -11.33 0.67 -13.01
N LYS A 99 -11.95 1.80 -12.68
CA LYS A 99 -12.20 2.41 -11.35
C LYS A 99 -10.95 2.82 -10.54
N ARG A 100 -10.88 4.13 -10.29
CA ARG A 100 -9.83 4.83 -9.57
C ARG A 100 -9.77 4.35 -8.13
N LEU A 101 -8.66 3.71 -7.75
CA LEU A 101 -8.32 3.40 -6.36
C LEU A 101 -7.10 4.23 -5.99
N TYR A 102 -7.21 4.95 -4.88
CA TYR A 102 -6.23 5.93 -4.46
C TYR A 102 -5.49 5.38 -3.25
N ILE A 103 -4.17 5.26 -3.37
CA ILE A 103 -3.31 4.80 -2.30
C ILE A 103 -2.21 5.83 -2.09
N ILE A 104 -2.15 6.35 -0.87
CA ILE A 104 -1.17 7.35 -0.46
C ILE A 104 -0.21 6.66 0.51
N PRO A 105 1.09 6.55 0.17
CA PRO A 105 2.12 6.11 1.09
C PRO A 105 2.23 7.09 2.24
N ILE A 106 2.22 6.56 3.47
CA ILE A 106 2.33 7.39 4.64
C ILE A 106 3.65 7.09 5.34
N ALA A 107 4.48 8.13 5.50
CA ALA A 107 5.63 8.09 6.38
C ALA A 107 5.15 8.21 7.83
N MET A 108 5.68 7.35 8.69
CA MET A 108 5.56 7.55 10.12
C MET A 108 6.77 8.36 10.58
N ASP A 109 6.52 9.46 11.27
CA ASP A 109 7.56 10.11 12.05
C ASP A 109 7.96 9.17 13.20
N ASP A 110 9.22 8.75 13.22
CA ASP A 110 9.75 7.83 14.21
C ASP A 110 9.68 8.40 15.64
N ALA A 111 9.68 9.74 15.81
CA ALA A 111 9.63 10.38 17.12
C ALA A 111 8.19 10.58 17.65
N SER A 112 7.30 11.10 16.82
CA SER A 112 5.92 11.46 17.24
C SER A 112 4.86 10.41 16.89
N GLY A 113 5.16 9.49 15.97
CA GLY A 113 4.16 8.58 15.39
C GLY A 113 3.15 9.29 14.49
N ALA A 114 3.36 10.58 14.24
CA ALA A 114 2.57 11.35 13.31
C ALA A 114 2.70 10.73 11.90
N MET A 115 1.57 10.69 11.22
CA MET A 115 1.45 10.22 9.86
C MET A 115 1.65 11.44 8.96
N LYS A 116 2.74 11.44 8.18
CA LYS A 116 2.96 12.45 7.14
C LYS A 116 2.82 11.79 5.78
N GLU A 117 1.94 12.34 4.97
CA GLU A 117 1.83 11.93 3.57
C GLU A 117 3.17 12.16 2.90
N GLN A 118 3.63 11.16 2.14
CA GLN A 118 4.82 11.33 1.31
C GLN A 118 4.51 12.08 0.00
N ALA A 119 3.25 12.48 -0.22
CA ALA A 119 2.83 13.32 -1.32
C ALA A 119 2.16 14.59 -0.77
N ASP A 120 2.54 15.74 -1.32
CA ASP A 120 2.09 17.09 -0.88
C ASP A 120 0.66 17.46 -1.33
N SER A 121 -0.21 16.48 -1.56
CA SER A 121 -1.44 16.70 -2.32
C SER A 121 -2.68 16.25 -1.56
N SER A 122 -3.55 17.22 -1.25
CA SER A 122 -4.97 16.98 -0.94
C SER A 122 -5.72 16.26 -2.07
N ASP A 123 -5.11 16.16 -3.25
CA ASP A 123 -5.65 15.50 -4.42
C ASP A 123 -5.11 14.08 -4.56
N LEU A 124 -6.07 13.19 -4.73
CA LEU A 124 -5.95 11.77 -4.86
C LEU A 124 -4.98 11.37 -5.99
N LEU A 125 -3.92 10.64 -5.63
CA LEU A 125 -2.84 10.30 -6.56
C LEU A 125 -3.30 9.36 -7.69
N HIS A 126 -3.14 9.84 -8.93
CA HIS A 126 -3.11 9.01 -10.13
C HIS A 126 -1.74 8.36 -10.25
N VAL A 127 -1.71 7.04 -10.41
CA VAL A 127 -0.48 6.26 -10.39
C VAL A 127 -0.37 5.41 -11.65
N ASP A 128 0.60 5.72 -12.50
CA ASP A 128 1.01 4.87 -13.62
C ASP A 128 2.11 3.90 -13.16
N TRP A 129 1.83 2.60 -13.27
CA TRP A 129 2.70 1.54 -12.77
C TRP A 129 3.62 1.01 -13.87
N ASN A 130 4.93 1.22 -13.71
CA ASN A 130 5.96 0.61 -14.57
C ASN A 130 6.55 -0.64 -13.90
N ASN A 131 6.10 -1.84 -14.26
CA ASN A 131 6.67 -3.07 -13.69
C ASN A 131 7.95 -3.50 -14.42
N LYS A 132 9.10 -3.56 -13.72
CA LYS A 132 10.30 -4.29 -14.15
C LYS A 132 10.31 -5.65 -13.47
N PHE A 133 10.29 -6.71 -14.26
CA PHE A 133 10.49 -8.08 -13.80
C PHE A 133 12.00 -8.34 -13.68
N ILE A 134 12.43 -8.95 -12.56
CA ILE A 134 13.72 -9.65 -12.44
C ILE A 134 13.46 -11.11 -12.78
#